data_AF-A0A1V5Z551-F1
#
_entry.id   AF-A0A1V5Z551-F1
#
_cell.length_a   1.000
_cell.length_b   1.000
_cell.length_c   1.000
_cell.angle_alpha   90.00
_cell.angle_beta   90.00
_cell.angle_gamma   90.00
#
_symmetry.space_group_name_H-M   'P 1'
#
loop_
_entity.id
_entity.type
_entity.pdbx_description
1 polymer ?
#
loop_
_entity_poly.entity_id
_entity_poly.type
_entity_poly.pdbx_seq_one_letter_code
_entity_poly.pdbx_strand_id
1 'polypeptide(L)'
;MYIAAEDRGVVQSIRDVAGRFGGEFFVEDKVSWNSCIKKWKKDGGCVVHLTMFGLNLPDVEQEIRTKEKILVIVGAEKVPGDLYQMADYNVAVTNQPHSEIAGLAVFLDHISPCALHREFPGAKVRVFPNACGKTVEEL
;
A
#
# COMPACT_ATOMS: atom_id res chain seq x y z
N MET A 1 5.69 0.38 5.08
CA MET A 1 4.39 -0.13 5.58
C MET A 1 4.35 0.04 7.08
N TYR A 2 3.30 0.66 7.60
CA TYR A 2 3.09 0.82 9.04
C TYR A 2 1.95 -0.11 9.48
N ILE A 3 2.13 -0.85 10.56
CA ILE A 3 1.13 -1.76 11.12
C ILE A 3 0.76 -1.25 12.51
N ALA A 4 -0.54 -1.07 12.77
CA ALA A 4 -1.00 -0.53 14.05
C ALA A 4 -0.85 -1.54 15.20
N ALA A 5 -1.10 -2.82 14.93
CA ALA A 5 -0.87 -3.92 15.86
C ALA A 5 0.61 -4.30 15.94
N GLU A 6 1.00 -4.99 17.02
CA GLU A 6 2.29 -5.68 17.10
C GLU A 6 2.15 -7.02 16.37
N ASP A 7 2.90 -7.20 15.27
CA ASP A 7 2.85 -8.40 14.43
C ASP A 7 4.25 -8.73 13.89
N ARG A 8 5.03 -9.37 14.75
CA ARG A 8 6.41 -9.76 14.43
C ARG A 8 6.48 -10.77 13.28
N GLY A 9 5.45 -11.59 13.11
CA GLY A 9 5.40 -12.62 12.07
C GLY A 9 5.28 -12.00 10.68
N VAL A 10 4.37 -11.04 10.52
CA VAL A 10 4.22 -10.27 9.28
C VAL A 10 5.46 -9.43 9.00
N VAL A 11 6.00 -8.74 10.01
CA VAL A 11 7.24 -7.96 9.88
C VAL A 11 8.40 -8.82 9.38
N GLN A 12 8.60 -10.00 9.98
CA GLN A 12 9.68 -10.90 9.59
C GLN A 12 9.48 -11.43 8.16
N SER A 13 8.24 -11.78 7.79
CA SER A 13 7.92 -12.28 6.45
C SER A 13 8.18 -11.22 5.37
N ILE A 14 7.79 -9.97 5.62
CA ILE A 14 8.03 -8.86 4.68
C ILE A 14 9.53 -8.59 4.54
N ARG A 15 10.28 -8.57 5.65
CA ARG A 15 11.74 -8.36 5.63
C ARG A 15 12.47 -9.49 4.89
N ASP A 16 12.02 -10.73 5.06
CA ASP A 16 12.56 -11.88 4.32
C ASP A 16 12.32 -11.75 2.81
N VAL A 17 11.10 -11.37 2.40
CA VAL A 17 10.80 -11.12 0.98
C VAL A 17 11.68 -10.00 0.42
N ALA A 18 11.77 -8.85 1.09
CA ALA A 18 12.65 -7.76 0.65
C ALA A 18 14.13 -8.18 0.60
N GLY A 19 14.60 -8.99 1.56
CA GLY A 19 15.97 -9.48 1.60
C GLY A 19 16.33 -10.49 0.51
N ARG A 20 15.34 -11.21 -0.05
CA ARG A 20 15.53 -12.18 -1.14
C ARG A 20 15.28 -11.56 -2.51
N PHE A 21 14.20 -10.80 -2.66
CA PHE A 21 13.74 -10.23 -3.93
C PHE A 21 14.25 -8.81 -4.18
N GLY A 22 15.01 -8.23 -3.26
CA GLY A 22 15.66 -6.93 -3.41
C GLY A 22 14.74 -5.75 -3.10
N GLY A 23 15.29 -4.55 -3.29
CA GLY A 23 14.63 -3.28 -3.04
C GLY A 23 14.66 -2.84 -1.57
N GLU A 24 14.33 -1.57 -1.35
CA GLU A 24 14.29 -0.96 -0.03
C GLU A 24 12.84 -0.86 0.48
N PHE A 25 12.24 -2.01 0.81
CA PHE A 25 10.89 -2.03 1.37
C PHE A 25 10.92 -1.99 2.89
N PHE A 26 10.38 -0.91 3.45
CA PHE A 26 10.33 -0.68 4.90
C PHE A 26 9.05 -1.26 5.53
N VAL A 27 9.18 -1.82 6.74
CA VAL A 27 8.04 -2.23 7.59
C VAL A 27 8.31 -1.99 9.08
N GLU A 28 7.32 -1.42 9.76
CA GLU A 28 7.29 -1.15 11.20
C GLU A 28 5.90 -1.47 11.77
N ASP A 29 5.87 -2.20 12.87
CA ASP A 29 4.65 -2.55 13.61
C ASP A 29 4.53 -1.74 14.92
N LYS A 30 3.41 -1.90 15.63
CA LYS A 30 3.09 -1.15 16.86
C LYS A 30 3.04 0.37 16.66
N VAL A 31 2.61 0.80 15.47
CA VAL A 31 2.57 2.21 15.09
C VAL A 31 1.26 2.85 15.55
N SER A 32 1.34 3.96 16.28
CA SER A 32 0.15 4.79 16.56
C SER A 32 -0.36 5.41 15.25
N TRP A 33 -1.44 4.86 14.69
CA TRP A 33 -2.01 5.32 13.42
C TRP A 33 -2.34 6.83 13.44
N ASN A 34 -2.88 7.34 14.54
CA ASN A 34 -3.25 8.76 14.66
C ASN A 34 -2.01 9.66 14.59
N SER A 35 -0.95 9.30 15.32
CA SER A 35 0.32 10.02 15.32
C SER A 35 1.02 9.93 13.96
N CYS A 36 0.96 8.76 13.32
CA CYS A 36 1.49 8.53 11.98
C CYS A 36 0.83 9.46 10.95
N ILE A 37 -0.50 9.52 10.93
CA ILE A 37 -1.24 10.38 10.00
C ILE A 37 -0.92 11.85 10.25
N LYS A 38 -0.95 12.31 11.52
CA LYS A 38 -0.63 13.70 11.87
C LYS A 38 0.78 14.09 11.42
N LYS A 39 1.77 13.24 11.66
CA LYS A 39 3.15 13.45 11.21
C LYS A 39 3.23 13.51 9.68
N TRP A 40 2.57 12.56 9.00
CA TRP A 40 2.57 12.52 7.53
C TRP A 40 2.03 13.80 6.91
N LYS A 41 0.88 14.29 7.41
CA LYS A 41 0.30 15.56 6.94
C LYS A 41 1.17 16.76 7.28
N LYS A 42 1.79 16.78 8.47
CA LYS A 42 2.74 17.84 8.86
C LYS A 42 3.94 17.90 7.91
N ASP A 43 4.37 16.76 7.40
CA ASP A 43 5.46 16.65 6.42
C ASP A 43 5.01 16.92 4.97
N GLY A 44 3.82 17.51 4.76
CA GLY A 44 3.27 17.85 3.45
C GLY A 44 2.72 16.66 2.66
N GLY A 45 2.55 15.49 3.28
CA GLY A 45 2.03 14.31 2.61
C GLY A 45 0.50 14.28 2.52
N CYS A 46 0.00 13.67 1.45
CA CYS A 46 -1.41 13.39 1.21
C CYS A 46 -1.81 12.07 1.88
N VAL A 47 -3.00 12.02 2.48
CA VAL A 47 -3.58 10.85 3.13
C VAL A 47 -4.80 10.37 2.37
N VAL A 48 -4.72 9.14 1.85
CA VAL A 48 -5.83 8.50 1.13
C VAL A 48 -6.33 7.33 1.95
N HIS A 49 -7.60 7.35 2.33
CA HIS A 49 -8.26 6.26 3.02
C HIS A 49 -9.09 5.44 2.04
N LEU A 50 -8.78 4.15 1.91
CA LEU A 50 -9.54 3.22 1.08
C LEU A 50 -10.74 2.69 1.85
N THR A 51 -11.93 2.96 1.34
CA THR A 51 -13.21 2.60 1.95
C THR A 51 -14.31 2.50 0.91
N MET A 52 -15.18 1.50 1.02
CA MET A 52 -16.34 1.34 0.12
C MET A 52 -17.34 2.52 0.19
N PHE A 53 -17.23 3.39 1.19
CA PHE A 53 -18.06 4.59 1.33
C PHE A 53 -17.46 5.84 0.67
N GLY A 54 -16.28 5.73 0.05
CA GLY A 54 -15.56 6.84 -0.55
C GLY A 54 -16.04 7.23 -1.95
N LEU A 55 -15.40 8.27 -2.50
CA LEU A 55 -15.54 8.67 -3.91
C LEU A 55 -14.95 7.59 -4.82
N ASN A 56 -15.56 7.38 -5.99
CA ASN A 56 -15.11 6.36 -6.91
C ASN A 56 -13.70 6.68 -7.44
N LEU A 57 -12.80 5.70 -7.45
CA LEU A 57 -11.39 5.89 -7.81
C LEU A 57 -11.17 6.63 -9.15
N PRO A 58 -11.85 6.27 -10.27
CA PRO A 58 -11.68 6.96 -11.54
C PRO A 58 -12.01 8.46 -11.49
N ASP A 59 -12.85 8.90 -10.56
CA ASP A 59 -13.27 10.30 -10.44
C ASP A 59 -12.20 11.18 -9.77
N VAL A 60 -11.30 10.57 -8.98
CA VAL A 60 -10.32 11.29 -8.14
C VAL A 60 -8.86 10.91 -8.43
N GLU A 61 -8.61 9.85 -9.21
CA GLU A 61 -7.26 9.33 -9.44
C GLU A 61 -6.31 10.36 -10.06
N GLN A 62 -6.79 11.22 -10.96
CA GLN A 62 -5.95 12.20 -11.65
C GLN A 62 -5.40 13.23 -10.66
N GLU A 63 -6.24 13.66 -9.71
CA GLU A 63 -5.81 14.60 -8.66
C GLU A 63 -4.84 13.92 -7.67
N ILE A 64 -5.11 12.67 -7.30
CA ILE A 64 -4.25 11.90 -6.39
C ILE A 64 -2.88 11.65 -7.02
N ARG A 65 -2.81 11.37 -8.32
CA ARG A 65 -1.54 11.18 -9.05
C ARG A 65 -0.64 12.42 -9.05
N THR A 66 -1.18 13.62 -8.81
CA THR A 66 -0.36 14.85 -8.69
C THR A 66 0.40 14.95 -7.36
N LYS A 67 0.07 14.11 -6.37
CA LYS A 67 0.67 14.18 -5.04
C LYS A 67 1.99 13.42 -5.01
N GLU A 68 3.05 14.05 -4.53
CA GLU A 68 4.39 13.44 -4.46
C GLU A 68 4.51 12.37 -3.37
N LYS A 69 3.77 12.53 -2.26
CA LYS A 69 3.91 11.70 -1.05
C LYS A 69 2.53 11.27 -0.55
N ILE A 70 2.19 9.99 -0.75
CA ILE A 70 0.86 9.44 -0.44
C ILE A 70 0.97 8.40 0.68
N LEU A 71 0.17 8.57 1.73
CA LEU A 71 -0.09 7.54 2.74
C LEU A 71 -1.44 6.91 2.42
N VAL A 72 -1.41 5.66 1.96
CA VAL A 72 -2.62 4.87 1.73
C VAL A 72 -2.99 4.15 3.02
N ILE A 73 -4.20 4.36 3.51
CA ILE A 73 -4.74 3.70 4.69
C ILE A 73 -5.72 2.63 4.21
N VAL A 74 -5.42 1.40 4.59
CA VAL A 74 -6.33 0.27 4.48
C VAL A 74 -6.72 -0.15 5.90
N GLY A 75 -8.01 -0.32 6.12
CA GLY A 75 -8.56 -0.76 7.40
C GLY A 75 -8.96 -2.24 7.34
N ALA A 76 -8.93 -2.88 8.50
CA ALA A 76 -9.65 -4.13 8.74
C ALA A 76 -11.11 -3.82 9.17
N GLU A 77 -11.78 -4.82 9.75
CA GLU A 77 -13.24 -4.94 9.96
C GLU A 77 -13.98 -3.69 10.50
N LYS A 78 -13.35 -2.83 11.32
CA LYS A 78 -14.00 -1.61 11.83
C LYS A 78 -13.04 -0.42 11.89
N VAL A 79 -13.19 0.50 10.95
CA VAL A 79 -12.42 1.74 10.89
C VAL A 79 -13.04 2.82 11.80
N PRO A 80 -12.26 3.50 12.67
CA PRO A 80 -12.76 4.62 13.48
C PRO A 80 -13.27 5.78 12.62
N GLY A 81 -14.37 6.42 13.04
CA GLY A 81 -14.97 7.56 12.33
C GLY A 81 -14.00 8.74 12.14
N ASP A 82 -13.14 8.99 13.12
CA ASP A 82 -12.10 10.04 13.05
C ASP A 82 -11.19 9.89 11.83
N LEU A 83 -10.98 8.66 11.33
CA LEU A 83 -10.14 8.42 10.16
C LEU A 83 -10.70 9.10 8.90
N TYR A 84 -12.03 9.10 8.73
CA TYR A 84 -12.69 9.74 7.60
C TYR A 84 -12.42 11.25 7.57
N GLN A 85 -12.35 11.88 8.74
CA GLN A 85 -12.08 13.31 8.89
C GLN A 85 -10.59 13.65 8.74
N MET A 86 -9.71 12.70 9.07
CA MET A 86 -8.26 12.90 8.98
C MET A 86 -7.72 12.70 7.55
N ALA A 87 -8.38 11.89 6.73
CA ALA A 87 -8.00 11.64 5.34
C ALA A 87 -8.25 12.88 4.46
N ASP A 88 -7.36 13.11 3.48
CA ASP A 88 -7.57 14.12 2.44
C ASP A 88 -8.52 13.59 1.36
N TYR A 89 -8.48 12.28 1.10
CA TYR A 89 -9.43 11.58 0.24
C TYR A 89 -9.95 10.32 0.91
N ASN A 90 -11.26 10.13 0.88
CA ASN A 90 -11.90 8.84 1.15
C ASN A 90 -12.27 8.24 -0.21
N VAL A 91 -11.66 7.12 -0.58
CA VAL A 91 -11.71 6.57 -1.94
C VAL A 91 -12.25 5.14 -1.93
N ALA A 92 -13.22 4.88 -2.79
CA ALA A 92 -13.77 3.58 -3.07
C ALA A 92 -13.19 3.07 -4.41
N VAL A 93 -12.47 1.94 -4.37
CA VAL A 93 -12.18 1.18 -5.61
C VAL A 93 -13.47 0.68 -6.23
N THR A 94 -14.37 0.20 -5.36
CA THR A 94 -15.79 0.03 -5.67
C THR A 94 -16.59 0.38 -4.41
N ASN A 95 -17.85 0.78 -4.57
CA ASN A 95 -18.77 0.97 -3.45
C ASN A 95 -19.43 -0.36 -2.99
N GLN A 96 -18.82 -1.51 -3.30
CA GLN A 96 -19.25 -2.82 -2.83
C GLN A 96 -18.26 -3.36 -1.79
N PRO A 97 -18.71 -4.11 -0.78
CA PRO A 97 -17.81 -4.70 0.20
C PRO A 97 -16.92 -5.76 -0.46
N HIS A 98 -15.60 -5.63 -0.29
CA HIS A 98 -14.60 -6.58 -0.75
C HIS A 98 -13.32 -6.48 0.09
N SER A 99 -12.24 -7.15 -0.33
CA SER A 99 -10.96 -7.15 0.38
C SER A 99 -10.22 -5.82 0.26
N GLU A 100 -9.63 -5.41 1.38
CA GLU A 100 -8.62 -4.37 1.52
C GLU A 100 -7.38 -4.62 0.67
N ILE A 101 -6.98 -5.89 0.48
CA ILE A 101 -5.84 -6.26 -0.38
C ILE A 101 -6.18 -6.03 -1.84
N ALA A 102 -7.38 -6.43 -2.28
CA ALA A 102 -7.87 -6.17 -3.63
C ALA A 102 -8.01 -4.65 -3.88
N GLY A 103 -8.55 -3.91 -2.90
CA GLY A 103 -8.65 -2.46 -2.97
C GLY A 103 -7.28 -1.79 -3.11
N LEU A 104 -6.30 -2.20 -2.30
CA LEU A 104 -4.94 -1.65 -2.39
C LEU A 104 -4.27 -1.97 -3.74
N ALA A 105 -4.41 -3.20 -4.23
CA ALA A 105 -3.81 -3.62 -5.50
C ALA A 105 -4.32 -2.78 -6.68
N VAL A 106 -5.64 -2.64 -6.82
CA VAL A 106 -6.25 -1.84 -7.89
C VAL A 106 -5.92 -0.35 -7.73
N PHE A 107 -5.98 0.17 -6.51
CA PHE A 107 -5.59 1.55 -6.24
C PHE A 107 -4.15 1.84 -6.68
N LEU A 108 -3.19 0.99 -6.29
CA LEU A 108 -1.78 1.19 -6.66
C LEU A 108 -1.53 1.03 -8.16
N ASP A 109 -2.22 0.12 -8.84
CA ASP A 109 -2.14 -0.03 -10.29
C ASP A 109 -2.59 1.24 -11.02
N HIS A 110 -3.68 1.85 -10.55
CA HIS A 110 -4.14 3.14 -11.05
C HIS A 110 -3.17 4.29 -10.71
N ILE A 111 -2.67 4.39 -9.48
CA ILE A 111 -1.87 5.55 -9.06
C ILE A 111 -0.40 5.48 -9.52
N SER A 112 0.17 4.28 -9.65
CA SER A 112 1.55 4.07 -10.10
C SER A 112 1.58 3.17 -11.33
N PRO A 113 1.20 3.69 -12.51
CA PRO A 113 1.22 2.92 -13.74
C PRO A 113 2.64 2.37 -13.99
N CYS A 114 2.70 1.18 -14.57
CA CYS A 114 3.94 0.42 -14.82
C CYS A 114 4.65 -0.16 -13.58
N ALA A 115 4.10 -0.02 -12.37
CA ALA A 115 4.71 -0.61 -11.16
C ALA A 115 4.93 -2.13 -11.27
N LEU A 116 4.10 -2.84 -12.02
CA LEU A 116 4.23 -4.29 -12.26
C LEU A 116 5.45 -4.68 -13.08
N HIS A 117 6.06 -3.74 -13.82
CA HIS A 117 7.30 -3.93 -14.56
C HIS A 117 8.54 -3.44 -13.78
N ARG A 118 8.37 -2.99 -12.53
CA ARG A 118 9.47 -2.48 -11.72
C ARG A 118 10.45 -3.60 -11.36
N GLU A 119 11.73 -3.35 -11.59
CA GLU A 119 12.82 -4.19 -11.07
C GLU A 119 13.31 -3.67 -9.72
N PHE A 120 13.76 -4.59 -8.87
CA PHE A 120 14.23 -4.29 -7.52
C PHE A 120 15.74 -4.59 -7.44
N PRO A 121 16.59 -3.56 -7.26
CA PRO A 121 18.03 -3.74 -7.10
C PRO A 121 18.39 -4.57 -5.86
N GLY A 122 19.53 -5.26 -5.91
CA GLY A 122 20.02 -6.05 -4.77
C GLY A 122 19.24 -7.35 -4.51
N ALA A 123 18.43 -7.79 -5.47
CA ALA A 123 17.76 -9.09 -5.41
C ALA A 123 18.80 -10.22 -5.42
N LYS A 124 18.60 -11.22 -4.56
CA LYS A 124 19.35 -12.49 -4.55
C LYS A 124 18.63 -13.59 -5.31
N VAL A 125 17.34 -13.38 -5.57
CA VAL A 125 16.47 -14.33 -6.27
C VAL A 125 15.63 -13.57 -7.28
N ARG A 126 15.52 -14.12 -8.50
CA ARG A 126 14.66 -13.60 -9.56
C ARG A 126 13.79 -14.70 -10.14
N VAL A 127 12.52 -14.39 -10.39
CA VAL A 127 11.56 -15.29 -11.06
C VAL A 127 11.41 -14.83 -12.50
N PHE A 128 11.60 -15.76 -13.45
CA PHE A 128 11.42 -15.45 -14.86
C PHE A 128 9.96 -15.70 -15.31
N PRO A 129 9.40 -14.85 -16.18
CA PRO A 129 8.11 -15.11 -16.79
C PRO A 129 8.22 -16.34 -17.70
N ASN A 130 7.32 -17.30 -17.51
CA ASN A 130 7.24 -18.51 -18.32
C ASN A 130 5.79 -18.69 -18.79
N ALA A 131 5.59 -19.05 -20.05
CA ALA A 131 4.25 -19.40 -20.54
C ALA A 131 3.71 -20.68 -19.88
N CYS A 132 4.59 -21.61 -19.51
CA CYS A 132 4.30 -22.81 -18.74
C CYS A 132 5.53 -23.22 -17.94
N GLY A 133 5.37 -23.54 -16.65
CA GLY A 133 6.46 -23.93 -15.76
C GLY A 133 6.89 -22.83 -14.78
N LYS A 134 8.00 -23.07 -14.07
CA LYS A 134 8.55 -22.18 -13.04
C LYS A 134 10.08 -22.16 -13.15
N THR A 135 10.63 -20.99 -13.43
CA THR A 135 12.09 -20.78 -13.48
C THR A 135 12.46 -19.71 -12.47
N VAL A 136 13.38 -20.05 -11.58
CA VAL A 136 13.90 -19.18 -10.52
C VAL A 136 15.42 -19.25 -10.57
N GLU A 137 16.08 -18.10 -10.49
CA GLU A 137 17.54 -17.96 -10.51
C GLU A 137 18.01 -17.29 -9.21
N GLU A 138 19.13 -17.78 -8.67
CA GLU A 138 19.88 -17.08 -7.63
C GLU A 138 20.89 -16.13 -8.29
N LEU A 139 20.90 -14.87 -7.84
CA LEU A 139 21.70 -13.76 -8.39
C LEU A 139 22.97 -13.49 -7.58
#